data_AF-A0A7S4T5T4-F1
#
_entry.id   AF-A0A7S4T5T4-F1
#
_cell.length_a   1.000
_cell.length_b   1.000
_cell.length_c   1.000
_cell.angle_alpha   90.00
_cell.angle_beta   90.00
_cell.angle_gamma   90.00
#
_symmetry.space_group_name_H-M   'P 1'
#
loop_
_entity.id
_entity.type
_entity.pdbx_description
1 polymer ?
#
loop_
_entity_poly.entity_id
_entity_poly.type
_entity_poly.pdbx_seq_one_letter_code
_entity_poly.pdbx_strand_id
1 'polypeptide(L)'
;MDGALADIERQLDERARAALRELPEDVAANLLRDCQTRSVRNPSAYVFVAARKARPSQLKDTIERLHGDLDDKACAQLRELPPEQSMRILDELAQNWDQVRNPSAYVSTAVKNFFGHTSGRAGVQLPSGGALLGGPMDHAMAGMMGVPMGFGLMAGMGPAPMAGPPGDPLAGGGPPMGPPPMGPMMGPAMGAPPGAPL
;
A
#
# COMPACT_ATOMS: atom_id res chain seq x y z
N MET A 1 -27.78 13.17 -17.48
CA MET A 1 -27.02 13.84 -16.40
C MET A 1 -25.51 13.72 -16.64
N ASP A 2 -25.07 12.83 -17.54
CA ASP A 2 -23.66 12.54 -17.84
C ASP A 2 -22.86 13.69 -18.46
N GLY A 3 -23.52 14.58 -19.22
CA GLY A 3 -22.84 15.69 -19.90
C GLY A 3 -22.12 16.64 -18.94
N ALA A 4 -22.74 16.95 -17.80
CA ALA A 4 -22.18 17.92 -16.86
C ALA A 4 -20.93 17.40 -16.12
N LEU A 5 -20.83 16.08 -15.92
CA LEU A 5 -19.62 15.47 -15.34
C LEU A 5 -18.46 15.51 -16.35
N ALA A 6 -18.75 15.21 -17.62
CA ALA A 6 -17.76 15.28 -18.69
C ALA A 6 -17.18 16.69 -18.88
N ASP A 7 -18.00 17.74 -18.69
CA ASP A 7 -17.52 19.12 -18.72
C ASP A 7 -16.55 19.45 -17.59
N ILE A 8 -16.77 18.89 -16.39
CA ILE A 8 -15.84 19.05 -15.26
C ILE A 8 -14.54 18.31 -15.53
N GLU A 9 -14.60 17.06 -16.02
CA GLU A 9 -13.40 16.30 -16.36
C GLU A 9 -12.53 17.00 -17.41
N ARG A 10 -13.16 17.69 -18.38
CA ARG A 10 -12.46 18.51 -19.37
C ARG A 10 -11.70 19.68 -18.75
N GLN A 11 -12.15 20.20 -17.62
CA GLN A 11 -11.50 21.29 -16.88
C GLN A 11 -10.39 20.81 -15.94
N LEU A 12 -10.32 19.50 -15.64
CA LEU A 12 -9.27 18.95 -14.78
C LEU A 12 -7.92 18.94 -15.46
N ASP A 13 -6.87 19.22 -14.69
CA ASP A 13 -5.49 19.08 -15.13
C ASP A 13 -5.04 17.60 -15.15
N GLU A 14 -3.91 17.32 -15.79
CA GLU A 14 -3.41 15.97 -15.98
C GLU A 14 -3.14 15.23 -14.66
N ARG A 15 -2.66 15.94 -13.61
CA ARG A 15 -2.41 15.31 -12.30
C ARG A 15 -3.70 14.94 -11.60
N ALA A 16 -4.72 15.79 -11.67
CA ALA A 16 -6.04 15.48 -11.11
C ALA A 16 -6.68 14.30 -11.84
N ARG A 17 -6.58 14.24 -13.18
CA ARG A 17 -7.07 13.10 -13.97
C ARG A 17 -6.32 11.81 -13.67
N ALA A 18 -5.00 11.86 -13.56
CA ALA A 18 -4.20 10.71 -13.16
C ALA A 18 -4.62 10.19 -11.77
N ALA A 19 -4.81 11.11 -10.81
CA ALA A 19 -5.26 10.74 -9.47
C ALA A 19 -6.67 10.12 -9.46
N LEU A 20 -7.58 10.55 -10.34
CA LEU A 20 -8.92 9.95 -10.50
C LEU A 20 -8.86 8.55 -11.12
N ARG A 21 -8.00 8.33 -12.12
CA ARG A 21 -7.84 7.01 -12.77
C ARG A 21 -7.32 5.93 -11.81
N GLU A 22 -6.63 6.34 -10.75
CA GLU A 22 -6.14 5.44 -9.70
C GLU A 22 -7.24 5.08 -8.68
N LEU A 23 -8.42 5.71 -8.72
CA LEU A 23 -9.53 5.40 -7.83
C LEU A 23 -10.56 4.49 -8.51
N PRO A 24 -11.33 3.70 -7.74
CA PRO A 24 -12.53 3.06 -8.22
C PRO A 24 -13.52 4.07 -8.83
N GLU A 25 -14.19 3.65 -9.90
CA GLU A 25 -15.12 4.48 -10.67
C GLU A 25 -16.22 5.10 -9.79
N ASP A 26 -16.76 4.33 -8.85
CA ASP A 26 -17.77 4.81 -7.90
C ASP A 26 -17.27 5.99 -7.06
N VAL A 27 -16.03 5.91 -6.57
CA VAL A 27 -15.46 6.96 -5.72
C VAL A 27 -15.07 8.17 -6.57
N ALA A 28 -14.50 7.95 -7.76
CA ALA A 28 -14.22 9.02 -8.71
C ALA A 28 -15.51 9.79 -9.08
N ALA A 29 -16.59 9.09 -9.42
CA ALA A 29 -17.88 9.67 -9.74
C ALA A 29 -18.47 10.46 -8.56
N ASN A 30 -18.36 9.93 -7.35
CA ASN A 30 -18.79 10.63 -6.13
C ASN A 30 -17.98 11.91 -5.90
N LEU A 31 -16.65 11.89 -6.08
CA LEU A 31 -15.81 13.08 -5.95
C LEU A 31 -16.14 14.16 -6.99
N LEU A 32 -16.42 13.76 -8.24
CA LEU A 32 -16.83 14.68 -9.30
C LEU A 32 -18.20 15.32 -8.99
N ARG A 33 -19.16 14.52 -8.50
CA ARG A 33 -20.48 15.01 -8.06
C ARG A 33 -20.37 15.96 -6.88
N ASP A 34 -19.49 15.66 -5.92
CA ASP A 34 -19.19 16.54 -4.78
C ASP A 34 -18.56 17.86 -5.25
N CYS A 35 -17.64 17.79 -6.20
CA CYS A 35 -17.01 18.97 -6.80
C CYS A 35 -18.04 19.86 -7.52
N GLN A 36 -18.95 19.24 -8.27
CA GLN A 36 -20.05 19.93 -8.96
C GLN A 36 -20.99 20.62 -7.96
N THR A 37 -21.39 19.90 -6.92
CA THR A 37 -22.35 20.39 -5.92
C THR A 37 -21.79 21.58 -5.12
N ARG A 38 -20.49 21.57 -4.82
CA ARG A 38 -19.83 22.61 -4.04
C ARG A 38 -19.40 23.82 -4.87
N SER A 39 -19.55 23.78 -6.20
CA SER A 39 -19.16 24.86 -7.12
C SER A 39 -17.75 25.41 -6.84
N VAL A 40 -16.77 24.53 -6.79
CA VAL A 40 -15.40 24.87 -6.36
C VAL A 40 -14.70 25.75 -7.39
N ARG A 41 -14.01 26.81 -6.94
CA ARG A 41 -13.27 27.75 -7.80
C ARG A 41 -12.15 27.09 -8.61
N ASN A 42 -11.52 26.06 -8.04
CA ASN A 42 -10.46 25.28 -8.69
C ASN A 42 -10.78 23.78 -8.55
N PRO A 43 -11.46 23.17 -9.54
CA PRO A 43 -11.90 21.78 -9.47
C PRO A 43 -10.71 20.82 -9.44
N SER A 44 -9.67 21.10 -10.21
CA SER A 44 -8.43 20.33 -10.27
C SER A 44 -7.77 20.12 -8.91
N ALA A 45 -7.55 21.21 -8.17
CA ALA A 45 -6.94 21.13 -6.84
C ALA A 45 -7.84 20.40 -5.84
N TYR A 46 -9.15 20.62 -5.91
CA TYR A 46 -10.11 19.94 -5.04
C TYR A 46 -10.11 18.43 -5.26
N VAL A 47 -10.27 18.00 -6.52
CA VAL A 47 -10.29 16.60 -6.90
C VAL A 47 -8.99 15.92 -6.52
N PHE A 48 -7.84 16.54 -6.79
CA PHE A 48 -6.54 15.97 -6.42
C PHE A 48 -6.39 15.74 -4.91
N VAL A 49 -6.76 16.73 -4.08
CA VAL A 49 -6.70 16.62 -2.62
C VAL A 49 -7.71 15.59 -2.09
N ALA A 50 -8.93 15.60 -2.63
CA ALA A 50 -9.98 14.67 -2.23
C ALA A 50 -9.63 13.23 -2.61
N ALA A 51 -9.07 13.01 -3.80
CA ALA A 51 -8.58 11.71 -4.24
C ALA A 51 -7.49 11.18 -3.30
N ARG A 52 -6.51 12.02 -2.95
CA ARG A 52 -5.45 11.65 -2.00
C ARG A 52 -6.00 11.32 -0.60
N LYS A 53 -7.06 12.01 -0.18
CA LYS A 53 -7.74 11.74 1.10
C LYS A 53 -8.60 10.48 1.07
N ALA A 54 -9.12 10.08 -0.10
CA ALA A 54 -9.97 8.90 -0.24
C ALA A 54 -9.18 7.58 -0.26
N ARG A 55 -7.91 7.58 -0.69
CA ARG A 55 -7.06 6.37 -0.80
C ARG A 55 -6.95 5.56 0.50
N PRO A 56 -6.67 6.14 1.67
CA PRO A 56 -6.56 5.37 2.91
C PRO A 56 -7.89 4.70 3.30
N SER A 57 -9.02 5.38 3.05
CA SER A 57 -10.35 4.82 3.30
C SER A 57 -10.62 3.63 2.39
N GLN A 58 -10.33 3.77 1.10
CA GLN A 58 -10.47 2.68 0.13
C GLN A 58 -9.58 1.48 0.47
N LEU A 59 -8.33 1.72 0.85
CA LEU A 59 -7.44 0.64 1.28
C LEU A 59 -8.04 -0.12 2.46
N LYS A 60 -8.62 0.58 3.43
CA LYS A 60 -9.28 -0.04 4.57
C LYS A 60 -10.47 -0.90 4.13
N ASP A 61 -11.33 -0.37 3.27
CA ASP A 61 -12.51 -1.08 2.75
C ASP A 61 -12.10 -2.33 1.95
N THR A 62 -11.05 -2.24 1.12
CA THR A 62 -10.52 -3.38 0.36
C THR A 62 -9.93 -4.45 1.29
N ILE A 63 -9.17 -4.05 2.31
CA ILE A 63 -8.62 -4.99 3.31
C ILE A 63 -9.77 -5.67 4.08
N GLU A 64 -10.80 -4.93 4.49
CA GLU A 64 -11.96 -5.50 5.20
C GLU A 64 -12.72 -6.48 4.32
N ARG A 65 -12.88 -6.19 3.02
CA ARG A 65 -13.50 -7.10 2.06
C ARG A 65 -12.70 -8.39 1.88
N LEU A 66 -11.38 -8.31 1.90
CA LEU A 66 -10.46 -9.44 1.75
C LEU A 66 -10.09 -10.10 3.08
N HIS A 67 -10.62 -9.63 4.21
CA HIS A 67 -10.28 -10.14 5.54
C HIS A 67 -10.64 -11.63 5.72
N GLY A 68 -11.56 -12.18 4.91
CA GLY A 68 -11.86 -13.60 4.90
C GLY A 68 -10.79 -14.45 4.20
N ASP A 69 -10.03 -13.86 3.28
CA ASP A 69 -9.03 -14.52 2.44
C ASP A 69 -7.60 -14.21 2.87
N LEU A 70 -7.38 -13.11 3.58
CA LEU A 70 -6.08 -12.64 4.07
C LEU A 70 -5.94 -12.84 5.59
N ASP A 71 -4.77 -13.31 6.01
CA ASP A 71 -4.42 -13.45 7.43
C ASP A 71 -4.26 -12.07 8.11
N ASP A 72 -4.57 -12.00 9.41
CA ASP A 72 -4.44 -10.79 10.23
C ASP A 72 -3.04 -10.15 10.12
N LYS A 73 -2.00 -11.00 10.03
CA LYS A 73 -0.60 -10.54 9.87
C LYS A 73 -0.37 -9.86 8.53
N ALA A 74 -0.93 -10.38 7.44
CA ALA A 74 -0.82 -9.76 6.12
C ALA A 74 -1.58 -8.42 6.08
N CYS A 75 -2.76 -8.37 6.69
CA CYS A 75 -3.54 -7.14 6.86
C CYS A 75 -2.77 -6.09 7.67
N ALA A 76 -2.11 -6.47 8.77
CA ALA A 76 -1.27 -5.56 9.55
C ALA A 76 -0.10 -5.00 8.72
N GLN A 77 0.58 -5.86 7.96
CA GLN A 77 1.67 -5.48 7.07
C GLN A 77 1.26 -4.50 5.97
N LEU A 78 0.08 -4.69 5.37
CA LEU A 78 -0.47 -3.75 4.38
C LEU A 78 -0.79 -2.38 4.97
N ARG A 79 -1.13 -2.30 6.27
CA ARG A 79 -1.39 -1.04 6.97
C ARG A 79 -0.12 -0.28 7.35
N GLU A 80 1.01 -0.98 7.49
CA GLU A 80 2.32 -0.36 7.74
C GLU A 80 2.93 0.26 6.48
N LEU A 81 2.52 -0.22 5.29
CA LEU A 81 2.97 0.31 4.01
C LEU A 81 2.29 1.64 3.63
N PRO A 82 2.94 2.48 2.80
CA PRO A 82 2.28 3.62 2.19
C PRO A 82 1.07 3.16 1.37
N PRO A 83 -0.07 3.88 1.42
CA PRO A 83 -1.32 3.40 0.84
C PRO A 83 -1.23 3.15 -0.66
N GLU A 84 -0.40 3.93 -1.36
CA GLU A 84 -0.12 3.77 -2.80
C GLU A 84 0.51 2.41 -3.10
N GLN A 85 1.42 1.94 -2.24
CA GLN A 85 2.13 0.67 -2.43
C GLN A 85 1.24 -0.50 -2.01
N SER A 86 0.50 -0.36 -0.90
CA SER A 86 -0.46 -1.37 -0.47
C SER A 86 -1.53 -1.62 -1.53
N MET A 87 -2.08 -0.56 -2.13
CA MET A 87 -3.06 -0.69 -3.21
C MET A 87 -2.47 -1.36 -4.44
N ARG A 88 -1.24 -1.02 -4.82
CA ARG A 88 -0.56 -1.69 -5.93
C ARG A 88 -0.38 -3.19 -5.70
N ILE A 89 0.05 -3.59 -4.51
CA ILE A 89 0.18 -5.02 -4.15
C ILE A 89 -1.17 -5.73 -4.20
N LEU A 90 -2.24 -5.08 -3.73
CA LEU A 90 -3.59 -5.63 -3.78
C LEU A 90 -4.13 -5.73 -5.20
N ASP A 91 -3.81 -4.77 -6.07
CA ASP A 91 -4.18 -4.81 -7.49
C ASP A 91 -3.46 -5.94 -8.24
N GLU A 92 -2.15 -6.09 -8.03
CA GLU A 92 -1.37 -7.22 -8.56
C GLU A 92 -1.89 -8.57 -8.04
N LEU A 93 -2.28 -8.65 -6.77
CA LEU A 93 -2.91 -9.84 -6.20
C LEU A 93 -4.27 -10.12 -6.86
N ALA A 94 -5.11 -9.11 -7.06
CA ALA A 94 -6.42 -9.27 -7.70
C ALA A 94 -6.29 -9.73 -9.16
N GLN A 95 -5.31 -9.22 -9.90
CA GLN A 95 -5.02 -9.64 -11.28
C GLN A 95 -4.51 -11.10 -11.36
N ASN A 96 -3.83 -11.57 -10.31
CA ASN A 96 -3.26 -12.92 -10.25
C ASN A 96 -4.03 -13.85 -9.31
N TRP A 97 -5.28 -13.52 -8.96
CA TRP A 97 -6.04 -14.21 -7.91
C TRP A 97 -6.14 -15.73 -8.19
N ASP A 98 -6.45 -16.12 -9.42
CA ASP A 98 -6.56 -17.53 -9.82
C ASP A 98 -5.22 -18.29 -9.83
N GLN A 99 -4.09 -17.59 -9.94
CA GLN A 99 -2.75 -18.18 -9.98
C GLN A 99 -2.12 -18.28 -8.59
N VAL A 100 -2.55 -17.43 -7.66
CA VAL A 100 -1.98 -17.35 -6.31
C VAL A 100 -2.67 -18.36 -5.40
N ARG A 101 -1.98 -19.47 -5.10
CA ARG A 101 -2.48 -20.51 -4.19
C ARG A 101 -2.71 -20.01 -2.76
N ASN A 102 -1.93 -19.03 -2.31
CA ASN A 102 -2.04 -18.47 -0.96
C ASN A 102 -1.87 -16.93 -1.03
N PRO A 103 -2.98 -16.17 -0.96
CA PRO A 103 -2.94 -14.71 -1.08
C PRO A 103 -2.20 -14.05 0.08
N SER A 104 -2.35 -14.53 1.33
CA SER A 104 -1.62 -14.00 2.49
C SER A 104 -0.10 -14.10 2.30
N ALA A 105 0.39 -15.26 1.83
CA ALA A 105 1.82 -15.48 1.60
C ALA A 105 2.37 -14.58 0.48
N TYR A 106 1.58 -14.36 -0.57
CA TYR A 106 1.91 -13.42 -1.63
C TYR A 106 2.08 -12.00 -1.09
N VAL A 107 1.08 -11.50 -0.32
CA VAL A 107 1.12 -10.17 0.28
C VAL A 107 2.34 -10.01 1.20
N SER A 108 2.58 -10.94 2.12
CA SER A 108 3.75 -10.87 3.00
C SER A 108 5.08 -10.88 2.25
N THR A 109 5.16 -11.58 1.12
CA THR A 109 6.37 -11.60 0.27
C THR A 109 6.53 -10.28 -0.47
N ALA A 110 5.45 -9.73 -1.03
CA ALA A 110 5.46 -8.43 -1.70
C ALA A 110 5.85 -7.30 -0.74
N VAL A 111 5.31 -7.30 0.48
CA VAL A 111 5.66 -6.35 1.54
C VAL A 111 7.14 -6.47 1.91
N LYS A 112 7.65 -7.69 2.13
CA LYS A 112 9.07 -7.93 2.41
C LYS A 112 9.97 -7.45 1.27
N ASN A 113 9.58 -7.69 0.02
CA ASN A 113 10.30 -7.19 -1.14
C ASN A 113 10.34 -5.67 -1.11
N PHE A 114 9.21 -4.99 -0.87
CA PHE A 114 9.18 -3.53 -0.78
C PHE A 114 10.19 -2.98 0.24
N PHE A 115 10.18 -3.49 1.48
CA PHE A 115 11.10 -3.06 2.53
C PHE A 115 12.57 -3.45 2.26
N GLY A 116 12.79 -4.61 1.65
CA GLY A 116 14.12 -5.08 1.25
C GLY A 116 14.76 -4.22 0.15
N HIS A 117 13.95 -3.62 -0.72
CA HIS A 117 14.44 -2.70 -1.75
C HIS A 117 14.72 -1.30 -1.20
N THR A 118 14.02 -0.85 -0.16
CA THR A 118 14.23 0.49 0.43
C THR A 118 15.47 0.57 1.33
N SER A 119 15.98 -0.56 1.82
CA SER A 119 17.06 -0.60 2.83
C SER A 119 18.46 -0.89 2.28
N GLY A 120 18.65 -0.87 0.96
CA GLY A 120 19.96 -0.72 0.35
C GLY A 120 20.52 -1.97 -0.31
N ARG A 121 20.15 -2.17 -1.58
CA ARG A 121 21.06 -2.55 -2.67
C ARG A 121 20.24 -2.73 -3.93
N ALA A 122 20.61 -2.01 -4.99
CA ALA A 122 20.40 -2.46 -6.35
C ALA A 122 21.09 -3.83 -6.50
N GLY A 123 20.34 -4.90 -6.28
CA GLY A 123 20.80 -6.28 -6.35
C GLY A 123 19.79 -7.08 -7.15
N VAL A 124 20.06 -7.18 -8.45
CA VAL A 124 19.54 -8.15 -9.42
C VAL A 124 18.64 -9.21 -8.81
N GLN A 125 17.34 -9.13 -9.09
CA GLN A 125 16.38 -10.19 -8.79
C GLN A 125 16.69 -11.40 -9.69
N LEU A 126 17.52 -12.32 -9.20
CA LEU A 126 17.71 -13.62 -9.83
C LEU A 126 16.43 -14.45 -9.62
N PRO A 127 15.85 -15.05 -10.67
CA PRO A 127 14.70 -15.94 -10.51
C PRO A 127 15.12 -17.15 -9.69
N SER A 128 14.52 -17.29 -8.51
CA SER A 128 14.60 -18.50 -7.69
C SER A 128 13.71 -19.58 -8.32
N GLY A 129 14.18 -20.14 -9.45
CA GLY A 129 13.70 -21.39 -10.02
C GLY A 129 14.53 -22.53 -9.42
N GLY A 130 13.88 -23.40 -8.63
CA GLY A 130 14.54 -24.49 -7.92
C GLY A 130 15.01 -25.66 -8.78
N ALA A 131 15.80 -26.51 -8.12
CA ALA A 131 16.19 -27.89 -8.49
C ALA A 131 17.01 -28.02 -9.79
N LEU A 132 18.20 -28.63 -9.78
CA LEU A 132 18.39 -30.09 -9.65
C LEU A 132 19.89 -30.42 -9.48
N LEU A 133 20.17 -31.46 -8.68
CA LEU A 133 21.35 -32.36 -8.71
C LEU A 133 22.74 -31.69 -8.60
N GLY A 134 23.48 -31.83 -7.50
CA GLY A 134 23.94 -33.14 -7.03
C GLY A 134 25.14 -33.62 -7.85
N GLY A 135 26.32 -33.07 -7.58
CA GLY A 135 27.59 -33.55 -8.13
C GLY A 135 28.75 -33.28 -7.17
N PRO A 136 29.40 -34.31 -6.62
CA PRO A 136 30.67 -34.15 -5.91
C PRO A 136 31.82 -34.24 -6.92
N MET A 137 32.69 -33.25 -6.99
CA MET A 137 34.06 -33.45 -7.47
C MET A 137 35.03 -32.65 -6.61
N ASP A 138 35.56 -33.39 -5.63
CA ASP A 138 36.88 -33.24 -5.05
C ASP A 138 37.96 -32.82 -6.06
N HIS A 139 38.98 -32.14 -5.51
CA HIS A 139 40.35 -32.03 -6.01
C HIS A 139 40.72 -30.97 -7.07
N ALA A 140 41.54 -30.04 -6.57
CA ALA A 140 42.84 -29.62 -7.12
C ALA A 140 42.88 -28.60 -8.28
N MET A 141 43.55 -27.47 -7.99
CA MET A 141 44.60 -26.76 -8.76
C MET A 141 44.60 -25.31 -8.25
N ALA A 142 45.35 -24.93 -7.22
CA ALA A 142 46.81 -24.74 -7.23
C ALA A 142 47.27 -23.89 -8.43
N GLY A 143 47.58 -22.61 -8.20
CA GLY A 143 48.50 -21.84 -9.04
C GLY A 143 48.00 -20.47 -9.50
N MET A 144 48.93 -19.51 -9.48
CA MET A 144 48.85 -18.11 -9.96
C MET A 144 48.32 -17.11 -8.92
N MET A 145 49.16 -16.59 -8.01
CA MET A 145 50.24 -15.61 -8.23
C MET A 145 49.84 -14.46 -9.18
N GLY A 146 49.75 -13.24 -8.63
CA GLY A 146 49.68 -12.03 -9.43
C GLY A 146 49.16 -10.80 -8.68
N VAL A 147 49.93 -10.30 -7.71
CA VAL A 147 49.75 -8.93 -7.19
C VAL A 147 50.39 -7.95 -8.18
N PRO A 148 49.68 -6.89 -8.61
CA PRO A 148 50.34 -5.62 -8.87
C PRO A 148 49.95 -4.60 -7.80
N MET A 149 50.99 -4.10 -7.14
CA MET A 149 50.94 -2.88 -6.35
C MET A 149 50.50 -1.71 -7.23
N GLY A 150 49.30 -1.18 -6.97
CA GLY A 150 48.81 0.07 -7.54
C GLY A 150 48.86 1.17 -6.49
N PHE A 151 49.95 1.94 -6.52
CA PHE A 151 50.17 3.17 -5.77
C PHE A 151 49.14 4.23 -6.23
N GLY A 152 48.17 4.55 -5.39
CA GLY A 152 47.13 5.56 -5.64
C GLY A 152 46.99 6.50 -4.46
N LEU A 153 47.76 7.59 -4.51
CA LEU A 153 47.74 8.74 -3.61
C LEU A 153 46.38 9.45 -3.58
N MET A 154 46.01 9.88 -2.37
CA MET A 154 45.22 11.07 -2.03
C MET A 154 43.80 11.22 -2.62
N ALA A 155 42.80 11.18 -1.74
CA ALA A 155 41.95 12.33 -1.42
C ALA A 155 40.81 11.91 -0.47
N GLY A 156 40.54 12.74 0.54
CA GLY A 156 39.23 12.78 1.18
C GLY A 156 39.12 12.20 2.59
N MET A 157 39.76 12.87 3.56
CA MET A 157 39.23 12.92 4.92
C MET A 157 37.85 13.59 4.88
N GLY A 158 36.80 12.77 4.80
CA GLY A 158 35.42 13.19 5.02
C GLY A 158 35.16 13.33 6.53
N PRO A 159 34.33 14.32 6.95
CA PRO A 159 34.05 14.55 8.36
C PRO A 159 33.29 13.37 8.98
N ALA A 160 33.67 13.02 10.21
CA ALA A 160 33.02 12.01 11.02
C ALA A 160 31.51 12.29 11.17
N PRO A 161 30.65 11.27 11.11
CA PRO A 161 29.25 11.43 11.49
C PRO A 161 29.20 11.78 12.99
N MET A 162 28.72 12.99 13.29
CA MET A 162 28.37 13.42 14.63
C MET A 162 27.41 12.41 15.25
N ALA A 163 27.82 11.85 16.38
CA ALA A 163 26.98 11.10 17.28
C ALA A 163 25.72 11.92 17.61
N GLY A 164 24.56 11.42 17.19
CA GLY A 164 23.28 11.94 17.67
C GLY A 164 23.16 11.71 19.19
N PRO A 165 22.49 12.61 19.92
CA PRO A 165 22.33 12.47 21.35
C PRO A 165 21.52 11.21 21.71
N PRO A 166 21.81 10.56 22.85
CA PRO A 166 21.02 9.43 23.36
C PRO A 166 19.58 9.87 23.63
N GLY A 167 18.65 9.06 23.16
CA GLY A 167 17.22 9.33 23.26
C GLY A 167 16.72 9.44 24.69
N ASP A 168 15.73 10.32 24.89
CA ASP A 168 14.92 10.41 26.09
C ASP A 168 13.94 9.22 26.16
N PRO A 169 14.03 8.33 27.16
CA PRO A 169 13.01 7.32 27.41
C PRO A 169 12.08 7.85 28.49
N LEU A 170 11.20 8.81 28.15
CA LEU A 170 10.22 9.31 29.10
C LEU A 170 8.81 9.38 28.53
N ALA A 171 7.97 8.58 29.19
CA ALA A 171 6.61 8.90 29.60
C ALA A 171 5.52 8.83 28.52
N GLY A 172 4.71 7.78 28.62
CA GLY A 172 3.42 7.71 27.93
C GLY A 172 2.60 6.48 28.26
N GLY A 173 2.54 6.09 29.53
CA GLY A 173 1.56 5.10 29.99
C GLY A 173 0.15 5.59 29.66
N GLY A 174 -0.54 4.86 28.79
CA GLY A 174 -1.93 5.14 28.45
C GLY A 174 -2.85 4.95 29.66
N PRO A 175 -3.92 5.75 29.80
CA PRO A 175 -5.00 5.41 30.72
C PRO A 175 -5.80 4.22 30.17
N PRO A 176 -6.23 3.27 31.02
CA PRO A 176 -7.16 2.22 30.61
C PRO A 176 -8.53 2.86 30.34
N MET A 177 -8.92 2.98 29.07
CA MET A 177 -10.29 3.36 28.73
C MET A 177 -11.21 2.18 29.06
N GLY A 178 -12.19 2.46 29.94
CA GLY A 178 -13.10 1.48 30.52
C GLY A 178 -14.06 0.83 29.53
N PRO A 179 -14.90 -0.10 30.01
CA PRO A 179 -15.84 -0.83 29.16
C PRO A 179 -16.85 0.12 28.49
N PRO A 180 -17.25 -0.15 27.24
CA PRO A 180 -18.21 0.67 26.52
C PRO A 180 -19.60 0.62 27.20
N PRO A 181 -20.38 1.72 27.14
CA PRO A 181 -21.74 1.74 27.64
C PRO A 181 -22.61 0.78 26.82
N MET A 182 -23.29 -0.14 27.50
CA MET A 182 -24.32 -0.99 26.89
C MET A 182 -25.50 -0.11 26.45
N GLY A 183 -25.62 0.10 25.14
CA GLY A 183 -26.76 0.78 24.54
C GLY A 183 -28.07 -0.02 24.69
N PRO A 184 -29.23 0.65 24.65
CA PRO A 184 -30.52 0.03 24.92
C PRO A 184 -30.90 -0.96 23.81
N MET A 185 -31.28 -2.17 24.23
CA MET A 185 -31.86 -3.20 23.37
C MET A 185 -33.22 -2.73 22.85
N MET A 186 -33.25 -2.16 21.64
CA MET A 186 -34.48 -1.92 20.91
C MET A 186 -34.98 -3.25 20.35
N GLY A 187 -36.08 -3.74 20.91
CA GLY A 187 -36.78 -4.93 20.45
C GLY A 187 -37.37 -4.76 19.03
N PRO A 188 -37.64 -5.88 18.33
CA PRO A 188 -38.20 -5.83 16.99
C PRO A 188 -39.65 -5.35 17.03
N ALA A 189 -39.90 -4.19 16.41
CA ALA A 189 -41.24 -3.75 16.07
C ALA A 189 -41.81 -4.66 14.97
N MET A 190 -42.69 -5.59 15.37
CA MET A 190 -43.62 -6.23 14.45
C MET A 190 -44.56 -5.18 13.87
N GLY A 191 -44.56 -5.02 12.55
CA GLY A 191 -45.51 -4.20 11.81
C GLY A 191 -45.83 -4.86 10.47
N ALA A 192 -47.06 -5.36 10.36
CA ALA A 192 -47.59 -6.15 9.24
C ALA A 192 -47.73 -5.37 7.91
N PRO A 193 -47.71 -6.04 6.74
CA PRO A 193 -48.20 -5.48 5.48
C PRO A 193 -49.70 -5.79 5.30
N PRO A 194 -50.50 -4.86 4.78
CA PRO A 194 -51.17 -5.15 3.51
C PRO A 194 -51.49 -3.91 2.65
N GLY A 195 -51.40 -4.06 1.34
CA GLY A 195 -51.98 -3.05 0.43
C GLY A 195 -51.51 -3.17 -1.01
N ALA A 196 -51.89 -4.24 -1.70
CA ALA A 196 -51.90 -4.27 -3.16
C ALA A 196 -53.27 -3.77 -3.65
N PRO A 197 -53.34 -2.73 -4.49
CA PRO A 197 -54.48 -2.52 -5.37
C PRO A 197 -54.27 -3.21 -6.73
N LEU A 198 -55.38 -3.73 -7.24
CA LEU A 198 -55.59 -4.47 -8.49
C LEU A 198 -55.32 -3.63 -9.75
#